data_AF-A0A949JDF3-F1
#
_entry.id   AF-A0A949JDF3-F1
#
_cell.length_a   1.000
_cell.length_b   1.000
_cell.length_c   1.000
_cell.angle_alpha   90.00
_cell.angle_beta   90.00
_cell.angle_gamma   90.00
#
_symmetry.space_group_name_H-M   'P 1'
#
loop_
_entity.id
_entity.type
_entity.pdbx_description
1 polymer ?
#
loop_
_entity_poly.entity_id
_entity_poly.type
_entity_poly.pdbx_seq_one_letter_code
_entity_poly.pdbx_strand_id
1 'polypeptide(L)'
;MSADQPGRDSARAQQQPARERDDACPGVLRLHTAADGELARVRVVGGRLDAGQAEVLAMVAEAMGDGCLDLTSRGNVQLRGLGLSAGRELGRWLESCGLMPSRRHERVRNVVASPFAGLDGAGSGSLDEALVEFDELLCNSEEAVSLSGRFLIALDDGRGDVAGLDPDVCLLPGVGAEQASGGALLSFGGTATVRLRRADGPRAALGAVEMFVAAARAPQPTATSAAAPAAPADAGSSAAGGSGARRPWRVRELPPQLTPNSGGLSAALAQLGIASTPVPPFGAPVAPHFVPPPAGFVEHPDGGRSLHVLAPLGRLSVAQWRLLARSAAAASSGGRLRVTPWRGVVLPGVEDPRVAEELKEAGLVTGPDSPWHGVTACTGRPGCASSLADVRADAAAALAAHVPAPDPDVPASALVSARLPVHWSGCARRCGHPAGSWVDVLAEEPGGYRIAVRGTDDPPSVAVRAAAADELAIHLTGARSPAPAPAAVGAPAAPHDHAAPEAAPESTPAQQSVRTSGTK
;
A
#
# COMPACT_ATOMS: atom_id res chain seq x y z
N MET A 1 -35.62 67.00 1.86
CA MET A 1 -34.34 67.42 2.48
C MET A 1 -34.09 66.53 3.69
N SER A 2 -32.87 66.00 3.79
CA SER A 2 -32.26 65.27 4.91
C SER A 2 -32.90 63.93 5.31
N ALA A 3 -32.19 62.96 5.87
CA ALA A 3 -30.78 62.52 5.87
C ALA A 3 -30.78 61.27 6.78
N ASP A 4 -30.15 60.20 6.31
CA ASP A 4 -29.25 59.27 7.02
C ASP A 4 -29.49 58.87 8.50
N GLN A 5 -29.70 57.57 8.74
CA GLN A 5 -28.80 56.75 9.58
C GLN A 5 -29.10 55.24 9.48
N PRO A 6 -28.11 54.39 9.15
CA PRO A 6 -28.21 52.93 9.20
C PRO A 6 -27.62 52.39 10.51
N GLY A 7 -28.22 51.34 11.07
CA GLY A 7 -27.57 50.57 12.14
C GLY A 7 -28.53 49.79 13.01
N ARG A 8 -28.74 48.50 12.68
CA ARG A 8 -29.09 47.45 13.66
C ARG A 8 -29.10 45.99 13.16
N ASP A 9 -28.72 45.69 11.92
CA ASP A 9 -28.85 44.30 11.40
C ASP A 9 -27.53 43.51 11.25
N SER A 10 -26.38 44.02 11.69
CA SER A 10 -25.08 43.36 11.50
C SER A 10 -24.55 42.55 12.69
N ALA A 11 -25.34 42.33 13.76
CA ALA A 11 -24.82 41.72 15.00
C ALA A 11 -25.44 40.36 15.39
N ARG A 12 -25.92 39.56 14.44
CA ARG A 12 -26.39 38.18 14.72
C ARG A 12 -25.79 37.08 13.84
N ALA A 13 -24.85 37.42 12.97
CA ALA A 13 -24.15 36.48 12.10
C ALA A 13 -22.71 36.28 12.57
N GLN A 14 -22.50 35.74 13.77
CA GLN A 14 -21.18 35.23 14.19
C GLN A 14 -21.31 34.49 15.52
N GLN A 15 -21.52 33.17 15.44
CA GLN A 15 -21.00 32.15 16.35
C GLN A 15 -21.57 30.80 15.88
N GLN A 16 -21.05 30.31 14.74
CA GLN A 16 -21.11 28.86 14.49
C GLN A 16 -20.10 28.20 15.43
N PRO A 17 -20.50 27.21 16.24
CA PRO A 17 -19.54 26.47 17.06
C PRO A 17 -18.49 25.83 16.15
N ALA A 18 -17.23 25.80 16.61
CA ALA A 18 -16.11 25.21 15.91
C ALA A 18 -16.49 23.78 15.47
N ARG A 19 -16.58 23.56 14.15
CA ARG A 19 -16.87 22.25 13.58
C ARG A 19 -15.77 21.29 14.01
N GLU A 20 -16.07 20.32 14.87
CA GLU A 20 -15.30 19.08 14.92
C GLU A 20 -15.26 18.56 13.47
N ARG A 21 -14.08 18.59 12.84
CA ARG A 21 -13.93 18.08 11.47
C ARG A 21 -14.05 16.56 11.53
N ASP A 22 -15.25 16.06 11.30
CA ASP A 22 -15.54 14.65 11.06
C ASP A 22 -14.61 14.05 10.00
N ASP A 23 -14.32 12.76 10.12
CA ASP A 23 -13.57 12.03 9.09
C ASP A 23 -14.30 12.08 7.74
N ALA A 24 -13.67 12.69 6.74
CA ALA A 24 -14.19 12.82 5.38
C ALA A 24 -13.93 11.58 4.50
N CYS A 25 -13.39 10.49 5.05
CA CYS A 25 -13.15 9.25 4.32
C CYS A 25 -14.46 8.68 3.75
N PRO A 26 -14.55 8.48 2.41
CA PRO A 26 -15.72 7.86 1.79
C PRO A 26 -15.83 6.38 2.18
N GLY A 27 -17.07 5.92 2.21
CA GLY A 27 -17.48 4.52 2.12
C GLY A 27 -18.41 4.31 0.92
N VAL A 28 -19.33 3.37 1.00
CA VAL A 28 -20.35 3.04 -0.01
C VAL A 28 -21.73 3.64 0.31
N LEU A 29 -22.02 3.93 1.58
CA LEU A 29 -23.27 4.62 1.97
C LEU A 29 -23.03 6.12 2.15
N ARG A 30 -21.93 6.51 2.78
CA ARG A 30 -21.48 7.90 2.87
C ARG A 30 -20.41 8.16 1.81
N LEU A 31 -20.85 8.70 0.69
CA LEU A 31 -19.99 9.07 -0.44
C LEU A 31 -19.18 10.34 -0.14
N HIS A 32 -18.17 10.60 -0.97
CA HIS A 32 -17.40 11.84 -0.95
C HIS A 32 -17.59 12.61 -2.26
N THR A 33 -18.01 13.86 -2.15
CA THR A 33 -18.14 14.75 -3.31
C THR A 33 -16.77 15.10 -3.87
N ALA A 34 -16.48 14.62 -5.07
CA ALA A 34 -15.29 14.95 -5.85
C ALA A 34 -15.66 15.84 -7.04
N ALA A 35 -14.68 16.23 -7.86
CA ALA A 35 -14.94 17.13 -9.00
C ALA A 35 -15.62 16.44 -10.19
N ASP A 36 -15.45 15.12 -10.30
CA ASP A 36 -16.06 14.27 -11.31
C ASP A 36 -17.40 13.66 -10.87
N GLY A 37 -17.88 13.96 -9.66
CA GLY A 37 -19.09 13.37 -9.08
C GLY A 37 -18.82 12.77 -7.71
N GLU A 38 -19.75 11.96 -7.23
CA GLU A 38 -19.59 11.26 -5.96
C GLU A 38 -18.60 10.10 -6.08
N LEU A 39 -17.86 9.89 -4.99
CA LEU A 39 -16.83 8.88 -4.85
C LEU A 39 -17.23 7.86 -3.80
N ALA A 40 -17.26 6.58 -4.18
CA ALA A 40 -17.41 5.47 -3.25
C ALA A 40 -16.12 4.66 -3.13
N ARG A 41 -15.87 4.16 -1.93
CA ARG A 41 -14.83 3.16 -1.70
C ARG A 41 -15.47 1.89 -1.15
N VAL A 42 -15.43 0.84 -1.95
CA VAL A 42 -15.89 -0.51 -1.55
C VAL A 42 -14.95 -1.03 -0.47
N ARG A 43 -15.35 -2.00 0.36
CA ARG A 43 -14.46 -2.65 1.32
C ARG A 43 -14.19 -4.08 0.87
N VAL A 44 -13.01 -4.30 0.28
CA VAL A 44 -12.60 -5.61 -0.25
C VAL A 44 -11.60 -6.27 0.70
N VAL A 45 -12.10 -6.96 1.72
CA VAL A 45 -11.30 -7.52 2.82
C VAL A 45 -10.14 -8.38 2.31
N GLY A 46 -8.90 -8.04 2.69
CA GLY A 46 -7.69 -8.72 2.23
C GLY A 46 -7.44 -8.64 0.73
N GLY A 47 -8.13 -7.73 0.04
CA GLY A 47 -8.18 -7.67 -1.43
C GLY A 47 -8.89 -8.86 -2.07
N ARG A 48 -9.57 -9.73 -1.30
CA ARG A 48 -10.18 -10.96 -1.79
C ARG A 48 -11.51 -10.68 -2.48
N LEU A 49 -11.66 -11.16 -3.71
CA LEU A 49 -12.90 -11.15 -4.47
C LEU A 49 -13.11 -12.52 -5.11
N ASP A 50 -14.37 -12.90 -5.32
CA ASP A 50 -14.73 -13.88 -6.33
C ASP A 50 -15.14 -13.21 -7.66
N ALA A 51 -15.22 -14.00 -8.73
CA ALA A 51 -15.55 -13.52 -10.07
C ALA A 51 -16.98 -12.94 -10.15
N GLY A 52 -17.92 -13.42 -9.34
CA GLY A 52 -19.28 -12.88 -9.28
C GLY A 52 -19.32 -11.49 -8.64
N GLN A 53 -18.60 -11.32 -7.53
CA GLN A 53 -18.37 -10.03 -6.89
C GLN A 53 -17.67 -9.05 -7.85
N ALA A 54 -16.67 -9.52 -8.59
CA ALA A 54 -16.00 -8.72 -9.60
C ALA A 54 -16.97 -8.28 -10.73
N GLU A 55 -17.83 -9.17 -11.23
CA GLU A 55 -18.83 -8.80 -12.24
C GLU A 55 -19.83 -7.78 -11.72
N VAL A 56 -20.29 -7.89 -10.46
CA VAL A 56 -21.16 -6.89 -9.83
C VAL A 56 -20.49 -5.52 -9.78
N LEU A 57 -19.21 -5.44 -9.42
CA LEU A 57 -18.46 -4.19 -9.44
C LEU A 57 -18.37 -3.59 -10.85
N ALA A 58 -18.23 -4.43 -11.88
CA ALA A 58 -18.24 -4.01 -13.28
C ALA A 58 -19.59 -3.39 -13.68
N MET A 59 -20.69 -4.10 -13.36
CA MET A 59 -22.05 -3.64 -13.63
C MET A 59 -22.35 -2.31 -12.94
N VAL A 60 -21.95 -2.15 -11.67
CA VAL A 60 -22.12 -0.91 -10.92
C VAL A 60 -21.31 0.24 -11.52
N ALA A 61 -20.05 0.01 -11.89
CA ALA A 61 -19.21 1.04 -12.50
C ALA A 61 -19.79 1.53 -13.84
N GLU A 62 -20.36 0.62 -14.64
CA GLU A 62 -20.99 0.92 -15.92
C GLU A 62 -22.36 1.61 -15.77
N ALA A 63 -23.19 1.15 -14.84
CA ALA A 63 -24.55 1.65 -14.67
C ALA A 63 -24.64 2.96 -13.87
N MET A 64 -23.71 3.17 -12.92
CA MET A 64 -23.82 4.25 -11.94
C MET A 64 -22.63 5.20 -11.93
N GLY A 65 -21.48 4.80 -12.47
CA GLY A 65 -20.22 5.54 -12.40
C GLY A 65 -19.70 6.00 -13.75
N ASP A 66 -18.39 6.20 -13.82
CA ASP A 66 -17.66 6.65 -15.02
C ASP A 66 -17.18 5.49 -15.91
N GLY A 67 -17.68 4.27 -15.73
CA GLY A 67 -17.25 3.08 -16.46
C GLY A 67 -15.84 2.60 -16.11
N CYS A 68 -15.27 3.07 -15.00
CA CYS A 68 -13.95 2.66 -14.52
C CYS A 68 -13.98 2.19 -13.06
N LEU A 69 -12.97 1.40 -12.71
CA LEU A 69 -12.65 1.01 -11.33
C LEU A 69 -11.22 1.47 -11.00
N ASP A 70 -11.07 2.23 -9.92
CA ASP A 70 -9.75 2.61 -9.40
C ASP A 70 -9.30 1.60 -8.32
N LEU A 71 -8.12 1.02 -8.50
CA LEU A 71 -7.41 0.23 -7.49
C LEU A 71 -6.59 1.15 -6.59
N THR A 72 -6.67 0.90 -5.28
CA THR A 72 -6.07 1.77 -4.25
C THR A 72 -4.85 1.13 -3.61
N SER A 73 -4.05 1.95 -2.90
CA SER A 73 -2.87 1.49 -2.16
C SER A 73 -3.16 0.62 -0.93
N ARG A 74 -4.42 0.24 -0.71
CA ARG A 74 -4.87 -0.62 0.39
C ARG A 74 -5.57 -1.88 -0.10
N GLY A 75 -5.24 -2.34 -1.31
CA GLY A 75 -5.82 -3.55 -1.90
C GLY A 75 -7.34 -3.46 -2.03
N ASN A 76 -7.84 -2.31 -2.49
CA ASN A 76 -9.27 -2.01 -2.44
C ASN A 76 -9.74 -1.30 -3.71
N VAL A 77 -11.06 -1.33 -3.96
CA VAL A 77 -11.70 -0.80 -5.18
C VAL A 77 -12.46 0.50 -4.89
N GLN A 78 -12.40 1.43 -5.82
CA GLN A 78 -13.04 2.73 -5.75
C GLN A 78 -13.82 3.01 -7.04
N LEU A 79 -15.03 3.57 -6.87
CA LEU A 79 -15.96 3.94 -7.93
C LEU A 79 -16.10 5.47 -7.96
N ARG A 80 -16.04 6.06 -9.16
CA ARG A 80 -16.10 7.50 -9.41
C ARG A 80 -17.24 7.85 -10.34
N GLY A 81 -17.55 9.14 -10.42
CA GLY A 81 -18.61 9.64 -11.30
C GLY A 81 -20.01 9.28 -10.83
N LEU A 82 -20.18 8.91 -9.56
CA LEU A 82 -21.48 8.51 -9.04
C LEU A 82 -22.41 9.73 -8.90
N GLY A 83 -23.72 9.52 -9.04
CA GLY A 83 -24.71 10.55 -8.78
C GLY A 83 -24.79 10.94 -7.29
N LEU A 84 -25.24 12.17 -7.00
CA LEU A 84 -25.32 12.78 -5.65
C LEU A 84 -26.12 11.97 -4.61
N SER A 85 -26.89 10.96 -5.01
CA SER A 85 -27.70 10.12 -4.13
C SER A 85 -27.52 8.62 -4.39
N ALA A 86 -26.42 8.25 -5.06
CA ALA A 86 -26.14 6.87 -5.45
C ALA A 86 -25.93 5.91 -4.26
N GLY A 87 -25.56 6.41 -3.08
CA GLY A 87 -25.12 5.58 -1.96
C GLY A 87 -26.13 4.51 -1.51
N ARG A 88 -27.43 4.82 -1.50
CA ARG A 88 -28.47 3.84 -1.13
C ARG A 88 -28.58 2.71 -2.15
N GLU A 89 -28.54 3.05 -3.43
CA GLU A 89 -28.62 2.07 -4.50
C GLU A 89 -27.35 1.24 -4.58
N LEU A 90 -26.18 1.88 -4.57
CA LEU A 90 -24.88 1.23 -4.50
C LEU A 90 -24.80 0.25 -3.33
N GLY A 91 -25.23 0.69 -2.14
CA GLY A 91 -25.30 -0.15 -0.95
C GLY A 91 -26.12 -1.42 -1.17
N ARG A 92 -27.28 -1.35 -1.85
CA ARG A 92 -28.10 -2.54 -2.15
C ARG A 92 -27.39 -3.54 -3.06
N TRP A 93 -26.72 -3.05 -4.12
CA TRP A 93 -25.95 -3.90 -5.02
C TRP A 93 -24.82 -4.61 -4.26
N LEU A 94 -24.04 -3.88 -3.47
CA LEU A 94 -22.90 -4.44 -2.75
C LEU A 94 -23.32 -5.36 -1.59
N GLU A 95 -24.45 -5.10 -0.93
CA GLU A 95 -25.01 -6.01 0.09
C GLU A 95 -25.41 -7.34 -0.54
N SER A 96 -26.00 -7.32 -1.74
CA SER A 96 -26.49 -8.52 -2.41
C SER A 96 -25.39 -9.51 -2.82
N CYS A 97 -24.14 -9.05 -2.93
CA CYS A 97 -22.98 -9.88 -3.26
C CYS A 97 -21.95 -9.98 -2.12
N GLY A 98 -22.30 -9.52 -0.91
CA GLY A 98 -21.44 -9.64 0.27
C GLY A 98 -20.27 -8.66 0.32
N LEU A 99 -20.20 -7.66 -0.56
CA LEU A 99 -19.18 -6.58 -0.54
C LEU A 99 -19.51 -5.44 0.42
N MET A 100 -20.60 -5.57 1.18
CA MET A 100 -20.93 -4.72 2.32
C MET A 100 -21.34 -5.61 3.51
N PRO A 101 -20.37 -6.23 4.22
CA PRO A 101 -20.65 -7.17 5.31
C PRO A 101 -21.35 -6.52 6.51
N SER A 102 -21.15 -5.21 6.72
CA SER A 102 -21.86 -4.46 7.76
C SER A 102 -22.09 -3.01 7.34
N ARG A 103 -23.35 -2.57 7.39
CA ARG A 103 -23.73 -1.17 7.13
C ARG A 103 -23.13 -0.19 8.14
N ARG A 104 -22.88 -0.64 9.38
CA ARG A 104 -22.28 0.20 10.44
C ARG A 104 -20.77 0.35 10.26
N HIS A 105 -20.12 -0.67 9.71
CA HIS A 105 -18.66 -0.72 9.52
C HIS A 105 -18.21 -0.41 8.10
N GLU A 106 -19.11 0.01 7.22
CA GLU A 106 -18.80 0.29 5.80
C GLU A 106 -17.71 1.36 5.59
N ARG A 107 -17.49 2.23 6.59
CA ARG A 107 -16.42 3.24 6.61
C ARG A 107 -15.15 2.78 7.29
N VAL A 108 -15.22 1.70 8.09
CA VAL A 108 -14.02 1.07 8.63
C VAL A 108 -13.24 0.52 7.45
N ARG A 109 -11.99 0.97 7.33
CA ARG A 109 -11.24 0.71 6.09
C ARG A 109 -10.87 -0.74 5.94
N ASN A 110 -10.38 -1.00 4.74
CA ASN A 110 -9.95 -2.32 4.36
C ASN A 110 -8.86 -2.85 5.27
N VAL A 111 -8.92 -4.15 5.52
CA VAL A 111 -7.83 -4.95 6.06
C VAL A 111 -6.95 -5.33 4.87
N VAL A 112 -5.68 -4.92 4.88
CA VAL A 112 -4.75 -5.27 3.80
C VAL A 112 -4.11 -6.61 4.13
N ALA A 113 -3.95 -7.48 3.14
CA ALA A 113 -3.29 -8.77 3.32
C ALA A 113 -2.25 -9.01 2.23
N SER A 114 -1.20 -9.77 2.55
CA SER A 114 -0.20 -10.22 1.57
C SER A 114 -0.91 -10.89 0.37
N PRO A 115 -0.86 -10.32 -0.85
CA PRO A 115 -1.64 -10.82 -1.98
C PRO A 115 -1.21 -12.20 -2.46
N PHE A 116 0.05 -12.57 -2.22
CA PHE A 116 0.62 -13.85 -2.64
C PHE A 116 0.58 -14.93 -1.55
N ALA A 117 -0.04 -14.64 -0.40
CA ALA A 117 -0.13 -15.57 0.72
C ALA A 117 -0.69 -16.93 0.31
N GLY A 118 0.09 -17.98 0.58
CA GLY A 118 -0.24 -19.37 0.26
C GLY A 118 -0.18 -19.74 -1.22
N LEU A 119 0.45 -18.93 -2.09
CA LEU A 119 0.59 -19.23 -3.52
C LEU A 119 2.02 -19.64 -3.89
N ASP A 120 3.00 -18.81 -3.58
CA ASP A 120 4.37 -18.92 -4.10
C ASP A 120 5.37 -19.59 -3.14
N GLY A 121 4.91 -20.02 -1.96
CA GLY A 121 5.76 -20.62 -0.93
C GLY A 121 6.74 -19.66 -0.25
N ALA A 122 6.71 -18.36 -0.56
CA ALA A 122 7.64 -17.38 0.03
C ALA A 122 7.25 -17.00 1.48
N GLY A 123 5.97 -17.10 1.81
CA GLY A 123 5.45 -16.79 3.15
C GLY A 123 5.00 -18.03 3.94
N SER A 124 4.44 -17.79 5.12
CA SER A 124 4.04 -18.81 6.10
C SER A 124 2.74 -19.57 5.78
N GLY A 125 2.14 -19.33 4.60
CA GLY A 125 0.92 -19.98 4.13
C GLY A 125 -0.24 -19.03 3.87
N SER A 126 -1.45 -19.59 3.77
CA SER A 126 -2.67 -18.79 3.53
C SER A 126 -3.02 -17.92 4.75
N LEU A 127 -3.66 -16.79 4.46
CA LEU A 127 -4.22 -15.85 5.45
C LEU A 127 -5.76 -15.88 5.48
N ASP A 128 -6.40 -16.70 4.66
CA ASP A 128 -7.85 -16.61 4.41
C ASP A 128 -8.68 -16.84 5.69
N GLU A 129 -8.33 -17.83 6.53
CA GLU A 129 -9.03 -18.09 7.80
C GLU A 129 -8.90 -16.92 8.79
N ALA A 130 -7.69 -16.40 8.96
CA ALA A 130 -7.43 -15.28 9.86
C ALA A 130 -8.12 -13.98 9.38
N LEU A 131 -8.24 -13.79 8.06
CA LEU A 131 -8.97 -12.66 7.49
C LEU A 131 -10.47 -12.73 7.77
N VAL A 132 -11.08 -13.91 7.58
CA VAL A 132 -12.51 -14.13 7.85
C VAL A 132 -12.78 -13.91 9.34
N GLU A 133 -12.01 -14.56 10.22
CA GLU A 133 -12.18 -14.43 11.67
C GLU A 133 -12.01 -12.97 12.12
N PHE A 134 -10.96 -12.29 11.65
CA PHE A 134 -10.71 -10.90 12.02
C PHE A 134 -11.80 -9.96 11.51
N ASP A 135 -12.31 -10.18 10.30
CA ASP A 135 -13.39 -9.36 9.73
C ASP A 135 -14.69 -9.49 10.51
N GLU A 136 -15.06 -10.73 10.87
CA GLU A 136 -16.23 -11.00 11.70
C GLU A 136 -16.11 -10.34 13.07
N LEU A 137 -14.96 -10.48 13.73
CA LEU A 137 -14.66 -9.82 15.00
C LEU A 137 -14.78 -8.29 14.88
N LEU A 138 -14.18 -7.70 13.85
CA LEU A 138 -14.22 -6.26 13.61
C LEU A 138 -15.65 -5.76 13.36
N CYS A 139 -16.45 -6.50 12.59
CA CYS A 139 -17.85 -6.15 12.30
C CYS A 139 -18.78 -6.30 13.52
N ASN A 140 -18.36 -7.02 14.56
CA ASN A 140 -19.10 -7.22 15.81
C ASN A 140 -18.68 -6.24 16.93
N SER A 141 -17.61 -5.46 16.74
CA SER A 141 -17.12 -4.49 17.74
C SER A 141 -17.86 -3.15 17.64
N GLU A 142 -18.51 -2.71 18.72
CA GLU A 142 -19.21 -1.42 18.76
C GLU A 142 -18.22 -0.24 18.78
N GLU A 143 -17.04 -0.47 19.32
CA GLU A 143 -15.93 0.47 19.41
C GLU A 143 -15.35 0.76 18.01
N ALA A 144 -15.16 -0.30 17.21
CA ALA A 144 -14.55 -0.24 15.89
C ALA A 144 -15.35 0.61 14.88
N VAL A 145 -16.66 0.78 15.07
CA VAL A 145 -17.53 1.66 14.24
C VAL A 145 -16.95 3.07 14.09
N SER A 146 -16.26 3.56 15.13
CA SER A 146 -15.69 4.92 15.16
C SER A 146 -14.30 5.05 14.52
N LEU A 147 -13.72 3.96 14.04
CA LEU A 147 -12.40 4.00 13.42
C LEU A 147 -12.41 4.90 12.20
N SER A 148 -11.41 5.78 12.13
CA SER A 148 -11.20 6.57 10.95
C SER A 148 -10.76 5.70 9.79
N GLY A 149 -11.17 6.07 8.58
CA GLY A 149 -10.61 5.50 7.37
C GLY A 149 -9.15 5.87 7.08
N ARG A 150 -8.45 6.52 8.00
CA ARG A 150 -6.99 6.62 7.96
C ARG A 150 -6.30 5.50 8.70
N PHE A 151 -6.94 4.89 9.70
CA PHE A 151 -6.42 3.74 10.41
C PHE A 151 -6.16 2.59 9.42
N LEU A 152 -5.03 1.90 9.55
CA LEU A 152 -4.56 0.87 8.65
C LEU A 152 -4.29 -0.41 9.42
N ILE A 153 -4.94 -1.49 9.00
CA ILE A 153 -4.75 -2.83 9.56
C ILE A 153 -4.14 -3.71 8.46
N ALA A 154 -3.14 -4.50 8.80
CA ALA A 154 -2.48 -5.42 7.88
C ALA A 154 -2.34 -6.83 8.49
N LEU A 155 -2.53 -7.85 7.66
CA LEU A 155 -2.16 -9.24 7.92
C LEU A 155 -1.07 -9.62 6.93
N ASP A 156 0.15 -9.81 7.43
CA ASP A 156 1.31 -10.16 6.62
C ASP A 156 1.61 -11.66 6.79
N ASP A 157 1.93 -12.36 5.70
CA ASP A 157 2.26 -13.79 5.76
C ASP A 157 3.73 -14.06 6.14
N GLY A 158 4.49 -13.02 6.47
CA GLY A 158 5.89 -13.07 6.89
C GLY A 158 6.87 -12.55 5.84
N ARG A 159 6.40 -12.30 4.61
CA ARG A 159 7.23 -11.75 3.53
C ARG A 159 7.50 -10.24 3.67
N GLY A 160 6.75 -9.56 4.52
CA GLY A 160 6.93 -8.13 4.83
C GLY A 160 6.37 -7.17 3.77
N ASP A 161 5.62 -7.68 2.79
CA ASP A 161 5.11 -6.92 1.65
C ASP A 161 4.01 -5.91 2.06
N VAL A 162 3.21 -6.24 3.08
CA VAL A 162 2.18 -5.35 3.62
C VAL A 162 2.57 -4.77 4.98
N ALA A 163 3.48 -5.40 5.73
CA ALA A 163 4.09 -4.81 6.91
C ALA A 163 4.85 -3.51 6.59
N GLY A 164 5.44 -3.41 5.39
CA GLY A 164 6.07 -2.18 4.88
C GLY A 164 5.10 -1.02 4.61
N LEU A 165 3.78 -1.21 4.68
CA LEU A 165 2.80 -0.13 4.47
C LEU A 165 2.63 0.79 5.70
N ASP A 166 3.43 0.60 6.75
CA ASP A 166 3.32 1.29 8.04
C ASP A 166 1.89 1.17 8.63
N PRO A 167 1.37 -0.06 8.84
CA PRO A 167 0.06 -0.26 9.45
C PRO A 167 0.04 0.13 10.93
N ASP A 168 -1.12 0.58 11.41
CA ASP A 168 -1.34 0.83 12.83
C ASP A 168 -1.44 -0.47 13.64
N VAL A 169 -1.96 -1.54 13.01
CA VAL A 169 -2.02 -2.90 13.58
C VAL A 169 -1.53 -3.86 12.51
N CYS A 170 -0.48 -4.63 12.79
CA CYS A 170 0.05 -5.65 11.89
C CYS A 170 0.09 -7.01 12.59
N LEU A 171 -0.57 -8.01 12.02
CA LEU A 171 -0.40 -9.41 12.43
C LEU A 171 0.57 -10.10 11.47
N LEU A 172 1.63 -10.70 12.03
CA LEU A 172 2.65 -11.44 11.29
C LEU A 172 2.80 -12.86 11.87
N PRO A 173 3.30 -13.85 11.12
CA PRO A 173 3.70 -15.13 11.71
C PRO A 173 4.85 -14.95 12.72
N GLY A 174 5.03 -15.95 13.59
CA GLY A 174 6.22 -16.04 14.44
C GLY A 174 7.48 -16.25 13.60
N VAL A 175 8.64 -15.94 14.17
CA VAL A 175 9.96 -16.07 13.51
C VAL A 175 10.75 -17.25 14.06
N GLY A 176 11.53 -17.91 13.21
CA GLY A 176 12.42 -19.02 13.62
C GLY A 176 11.68 -20.23 14.21
N ALA A 177 12.15 -20.73 15.35
CA ALA A 177 11.55 -21.89 16.03
C ALA A 177 10.07 -21.67 16.44
N GLU A 178 9.62 -20.42 16.50
CA GLU A 178 8.25 -20.07 16.87
C GLU A 178 7.26 -20.24 15.72
N GLN A 179 7.72 -20.11 14.48
CA GLN A 179 6.89 -20.40 13.31
C GLN A 179 6.47 -21.88 13.30
N ALA A 180 7.39 -22.76 13.67
CA ALA A 180 7.15 -24.20 13.77
C ALA A 180 6.26 -24.59 14.97
N SER A 181 6.18 -23.75 16.01
CA SER A 181 5.34 -23.98 17.20
C SER A 181 4.00 -23.24 17.18
N GLY A 182 3.67 -22.57 16.06
CA GLY A 182 2.38 -21.87 15.89
C GLY A 182 2.31 -20.50 16.56
N GLY A 183 3.44 -19.79 16.66
CA GLY A 183 3.50 -18.42 17.15
C GLY A 183 3.08 -17.37 16.11
N ALA A 184 2.76 -16.17 16.58
CA ALA A 184 2.50 -14.97 15.81
C ALA A 184 3.07 -13.73 16.52
N LEU A 185 3.34 -12.68 15.74
CA LEU A 185 3.69 -11.36 16.22
C LEU A 185 2.55 -10.38 15.93
N LEU A 186 2.22 -9.54 16.91
CA LEU A 186 1.31 -8.41 16.74
C LEU A 186 2.09 -7.12 16.97
N SER A 187 2.21 -6.31 15.92
CA SER A 187 2.79 -4.97 15.98
C SER A 187 1.68 -3.92 16.08
N PHE A 188 1.90 -2.91 16.92
CA PHE A 188 0.99 -1.78 17.15
C PHE A 188 1.74 -0.47 16.92
N GLY A 189 1.40 0.23 15.84
CA GLY A 189 1.98 1.51 15.42
C GLY A 189 3.49 1.51 15.19
N GLY A 190 4.12 0.34 15.02
CA GLY A 190 5.57 0.19 14.94
C GLY A 190 6.33 0.47 16.26
N THR A 191 5.62 0.81 17.34
CA THR A 191 6.22 1.19 18.63
C THR A 191 6.11 0.10 19.70
N ALA A 192 5.17 -0.82 19.53
CA ALA A 192 4.96 -1.95 20.42
C ALA A 192 4.84 -3.24 19.61
N THR A 193 5.40 -4.32 20.14
CA THR A 193 5.23 -5.65 19.56
C THR A 193 5.13 -6.70 20.65
N VAL A 194 4.18 -7.60 20.48
CA VAL A 194 4.00 -8.76 21.35
C VAL A 194 4.03 -10.03 20.53
N ARG A 195 4.48 -11.10 21.16
CA ARG A 195 4.39 -12.46 20.66
C ARG A 195 3.24 -13.18 21.33
N LEU A 196 2.47 -13.94 20.56
CA LEU A 196 1.31 -14.70 21.02
C LEU A 196 1.14 -15.99 20.18
N ARG A 197 0.12 -16.79 20.50
CA ARG A 197 -0.25 -17.93 19.65
C ARG A 197 -0.96 -17.44 18.39
N ARG A 198 -0.71 -18.08 17.25
CA ARG A 198 -1.36 -17.73 15.97
C ARG A 198 -2.89 -17.75 16.05
N ALA A 199 -3.45 -18.72 16.79
CA ALA A 199 -4.88 -18.83 17.01
C ALA A 199 -5.50 -17.66 17.81
N ASP A 200 -4.70 -16.91 18.58
CA ASP A 200 -5.18 -15.72 19.29
C ASP A 200 -4.99 -14.44 18.45
N GLY A 201 -4.37 -14.55 17.27
CA GLY A 201 -3.97 -13.44 16.40
C GLY A 201 -5.10 -12.47 16.05
N PRO A 202 -6.19 -12.93 15.42
CA PRO A 202 -7.34 -12.08 15.08
C PRO A 202 -7.94 -11.36 16.30
N ARG A 203 -8.15 -12.08 17.41
CA ARG A 203 -8.67 -11.50 18.66
C ARG A 203 -7.73 -10.45 19.26
N ALA A 204 -6.42 -10.71 19.24
CA ALA A 204 -5.42 -9.77 19.74
C ALA A 204 -5.33 -8.51 18.87
N ALA A 205 -5.43 -8.66 17.55
CA ALA A 205 -5.49 -7.54 16.62
C ALA A 205 -6.72 -6.65 16.88
N LEU A 206 -7.90 -7.23 17.16
CA LEU A 206 -9.07 -6.46 17.55
C LEU A 206 -8.84 -5.74 18.89
N GLY A 207 -8.25 -6.41 19.87
CA GLY A 207 -7.91 -5.78 21.15
C GLY A 207 -6.98 -4.56 21.00
N ALA A 208 -6.03 -4.61 20.07
CA ALA A 208 -5.18 -3.47 19.74
C ALA A 208 -5.96 -2.34 19.03
N VAL A 209 -6.90 -2.68 18.15
CA VAL A 209 -7.82 -1.73 17.52
C VAL A 209 -8.66 -0.99 18.57
N GLU A 210 -9.28 -1.72 19.49
CA GLU A 210 -10.14 -1.16 20.55
C GLU A 210 -9.34 -0.31 21.53
N MET A 211 -8.10 -0.73 21.84
CA MET A 211 -7.14 0.08 22.59
C MET A 211 -6.86 1.42 21.91
N PHE A 212 -6.62 1.44 20.60
CA PHE A 212 -6.46 2.69 19.87
C PHE A 212 -7.70 3.57 19.97
N VAL A 213 -8.90 2.99 19.77
CA VAL A 213 -10.16 3.75 19.86
C VAL A 213 -10.33 4.36 21.25
N ALA A 214 -10.04 3.61 22.32
CA ALA A 214 -10.08 4.12 23.69
C ALA A 214 -9.08 5.27 23.89
N ALA A 215 -7.84 5.11 23.44
CA ALA A 215 -6.80 6.14 23.52
C ALA A 215 -7.15 7.41 22.73
N ALA A 216 -7.70 7.27 21.52
CA ALA A 216 -8.13 8.38 20.67
C ALA A 216 -9.37 9.12 21.22
N ARG A 217 -10.14 8.47 22.10
CA ARG A 217 -11.28 9.07 22.81
C ARG A 217 -10.91 9.72 24.14
N ALA A 218 -9.77 9.35 24.73
CA ALA A 218 -9.32 9.90 25.98
C ALA A 218 -9.14 11.43 25.90
N PRO A 219 -9.46 12.18 26.98
CA PRO A 219 -9.19 13.61 27.04
C PRO A 219 -7.72 13.87 26.76
N GLN A 220 -7.45 14.65 25.71
CA GLN A 220 -6.09 15.01 25.37
C GLN A 220 -5.59 16.04 26.38
N PRO A 221 -4.39 15.86 26.99
CA PRO A 221 -3.86 16.86 27.89
C PRO A 221 -3.74 18.19 27.14
N THR A 222 -4.31 19.26 27.71
CA THR A 222 -4.13 20.61 27.16
C THR A 222 -2.65 20.91 27.19
N ALA A 223 -2.03 21.05 26.01
CA ALA A 223 -0.62 21.33 25.88
C ALA A 223 -0.28 22.62 26.65
N THR A 224 0.32 22.49 27.84
CA THR A 224 1.16 23.55 28.38
C THR A 224 2.38 23.63 27.48
N SER A 225 2.63 24.82 26.92
CA SER A 225 3.64 25.09 25.91
C SER A 225 5.02 24.55 26.31
N ALA A 226 5.41 23.42 25.73
CA ALA A 226 6.81 23.04 25.55
C ALA A 226 6.99 22.78 24.06
N ALA A 227 7.88 23.56 23.46
CA ALA A 227 8.10 23.60 22.02
C ALA A 227 8.47 22.22 21.46
N ALA A 228 7.57 21.62 20.68
CA ALA A 228 7.91 20.52 19.80
C ALA A 228 8.64 21.06 18.55
N PRO A 229 9.65 20.35 18.01
CA PRO A 229 10.26 20.73 16.75
C PRO A 229 9.24 20.59 15.62
N ALA A 230 9.22 21.59 14.73
CA ALA A 230 8.27 21.70 13.63
C ALA A 230 8.41 20.51 12.65
N ALA A 231 7.38 19.67 12.58
CA ALA A 231 7.13 18.83 11.41
C ALA A 231 6.84 19.74 10.19
N PRO A 232 7.21 19.33 8.96
CA PRO A 232 6.98 20.16 7.78
C PRO A 232 5.48 20.40 7.61
N ALA A 233 5.13 21.69 7.50
CA ALA A 233 3.78 22.19 7.47
C ALA A 233 2.99 21.65 6.27
N ASP A 234 1.86 20.99 6.54
CA ASP A 234 0.75 20.84 5.60
C ASP A 234 0.22 22.23 5.22
N ALA A 235 0.78 22.83 4.18
CA ALA A 235 0.32 24.10 3.64
C ALA A 235 -0.95 23.89 2.79
N GLY A 236 -2.11 24.06 3.42
CA GLY A 236 -3.40 23.99 2.74
C GLY A 236 -4.62 24.06 3.65
N SER A 237 -4.60 24.93 4.67
CA SER A 237 -5.79 25.29 5.43
C SER A 237 -5.77 26.80 5.64
N SER A 238 -6.69 27.51 5.00
CA SER A 238 -6.96 28.92 5.27
C SER A 238 -7.17 29.11 6.77
N ALA A 239 -6.44 30.05 7.35
CA ALA A 239 -6.56 30.45 8.74
C ALA A 239 -7.97 30.98 9.04
N ALA A 240 -8.71 30.26 9.86
CA ALA A 240 -9.82 30.78 10.66
C ALA A 240 -9.93 29.90 11.92
N GLY A 241 -9.84 30.52 13.09
CA GLY A 241 -9.49 29.91 14.37
C GLY A 241 -10.47 28.90 14.95
N GLY A 242 -9.90 28.03 15.80
CA GLY A 242 -10.57 27.07 16.66
C GLY A 242 -9.56 26.07 17.21
N SER A 243 -9.02 26.33 18.41
CA SER A 243 -8.04 25.48 19.11
C SER A 243 -8.67 24.20 19.71
N GLY A 244 -9.49 23.50 18.93
CA GLY A 244 -9.96 22.16 19.30
C GLY A 244 -8.86 21.15 18.96
N ALA A 245 -8.32 20.46 19.97
CA ALA A 245 -7.36 19.39 19.75
C ALA A 245 -7.98 18.34 18.80
N ARG A 246 -7.35 18.12 17.65
CA ARG A 246 -7.81 17.16 16.66
C ARG A 246 -7.66 15.76 17.23
N ARG A 247 -8.72 14.94 17.18
CA ARG A 247 -8.63 13.52 17.55
C ARG A 247 -7.63 12.80 16.64
N PRO A 248 -6.75 11.95 17.19
CA PRO A 248 -5.80 11.18 16.40
C PRO A 248 -6.54 10.12 15.58
N TRP A 249 -6.06 9.88 14.36
CA TRP A 249 -6.62 8.87 13.44
C TRP A 249 -5.68 7.71 13.15
N ARG A 250 -4.43 7.82 13.61
CA ARG A 250 -3.35 6.83 13.49
C ARG A 250 -2.68 6.65 14.85
N VAL A 251 -2.09 5.49 15.11
CA VAL A 251 -1.38 5.24 16.38
C VAL A 251 -0.22 6.22 16.58
N ARG A 252 0.51 6.53 15.50
CA ARG A 252 1.61 7.52 15.51
C ARG A 252 1.18 8.96 15.84
N GLU A 253 -0.12 9.26 15.79
CA GLU A 253 -0.68 10.57 16.15
C GLU A 253 -1.07 10.64 17.64
N LEU A 254 -1.03 9.52 18.37
CA LEU A 254 -1.30 9.50 19.80
C LEU A 254 -0.19 10.23 20.58
N PRO A 255 -0.55 10.96 21.66
CA PRO A 255 0.46 11.49 22.58
C PRO A 255 1.31 10.36 23.18
N PRO A 256 2.59 10.60 23.47
CA PRO A 256 3.50 9.58 24.03
C PRO A 256 2.96 8.88 25.29
N GLN A 257 2.14 9.55 26.10
CA GLN A 257 1.56 9.01 27.33
C GLN A 257 0.43 8.01 27.06
N LEU A 258 -0.20 8.09 25.89
CA LEU A 258 -1.29 7.21 25.45
C LEU A 258 -0.82 6.17 24.43
N THR A 259 0.41 6.29 23.93
CA THR A 259 1.03 5.30 23.05
C THR A 259 1.61 4.16 23.90
N PRO A 260 1.03 2.96 23.86
CA PRO A 260 1.52 1.81 24.61
C PRO A 260 2.88 1.37 24.06
N ASN A 261 3.76 0.92 24.96
CA ASN A 261 4.90 0.09 24.60
C ASN A 261 4.50 -1.40 24.57
N SER A 262 5.43 -2.30 24.20
CA SER A 262 5.17 -3.75 24.15
C SER A 262 4.61 -4.33 25.46
N GLY A 263 5.04 -3.81 26.62
CA GLY A 263 4.53 -4.23 27.93
C GLY A 263 3.09 -3.79 28.16
N GLY A 264 2.76 -2.53 27.82
CA GLY A 264 1.39 -2.00 27.89
C GLY A 264 0.43 -2.74 26.96
N LEU A 265 0.87 -3.05 25.73
CA LEU A 265 0.11 -3.87 24.80
C LEU A 265 -0.17 -5.26 25.39
N SER A 266 0.85 -5.93 25.91
CA SER A 266 0.70 -7.25 26.53
C SER A 266 -0.23 -7.24 27.75
N ALA A 267 -0.18 -6.20 28.57
CA ALA A 267 -1.03 -6.08 29.75
C ALA A 267 -2.52 -5.92 29.38
N ALA A 268 -2.81 -5.14 28.35
CA ALA A 268 -4.18 -5.00 27.85
C ALA A 268 -4.70 -6.29 27.21
N LEU A 269 -3.87 -7.00 26.45
CA LEU A 269 -4.25 -8.31 25.89
C LEU A 269 -4.54 -9.34 26.99
N ALA A 270 -3.79 -9.30 28.10
CA ALA A 270 -4.06 -10.17 29.24
C ALA A 270 -5.46 -9.91 29.86
N GLN A 271 -5.96 -8.66 29.84
CA GLN A 271 -7.33 -8.34 30.28
C GLN A 271 -8.39 -8.97 29.38
N LEU A 272 -8.05 -9.27 28.12
CA LEU A 272 -8.89 -10.00 27.16
C LEU A 272 -8.70 -11.53 27.25
N GLY A 273 -7.92 -12.01 28.22
CA GLY A 273 -7.58 -13.42 28.39
C GLY A 273 -6.59 -13.96 27.35
N ILE A 274 -5.85 -13.07 26.67
CA ILE A 274 -4.87 -13.45 25.64
C ILE A 274 -3.47 -13.43 26.26
N ALA A 275 -2.84 -14.60 26.31
CA ALA A 275 -1.47 -14.71 26.76
C ALA A 275 -0.50 -14.20 25.68
N SER A 276 0.36 -13.25 26.05
CA SER A 276 1.38 -12.71 25.16
C SER A 276 2.69 -12.40 25.90
N THR A 277 3.78 -12.33 25.17
CA THR A 277 5.10 -11.90 25.66
C THR A 277 5.51 -10.62 24.96
N PRO A 278 5.83 -9.53 25.68
CA PRO A 278 6.44 -8.35 25.08
C PRO A 278 7.77 -8.71 24.39
N VAL A 279 7.96 -8.22 23.18
CA VAL A 279 9.23 -8.34 22.44
C VAL A 279 9.68 -6.95 21.99
N PRO A 280 10.97 -6.77 21.60
CA PRO A 280 11.40 -5.54 20.96
C PRO A 280 10.48 -5.18 19.78
N PRO A 281 10.19 -3.88 19.55
CA PRO A 281 9.36 -3.47 18.44
C PRO A 281 9.89 -4.06 17.14
N PHE A 282 9.01 -4.75 16.41
CA PHE A 282 9.32 -5.29 15.11
C PHE A 282 9.50 -4.12 14.13
N GLY A 283 10.75 -3.78 13.83
CA GLY A 283 11.06 -3.01 12.64
C GLY A 283 10.77 -3.90 11.44
N ALA A 284 9.96 -3.43 10.49
CA ALA A 284 9.70 -4.18 9.27
C ALA A 284 11.06 -4.63 8.67
N PRO A 285 11.29 -5.94 8.44
CA PRO A 285 12.58 -6.49 8.03
C PRO A 285 13.00 -6.01 6.64
N VAL A 286 12.11 -5.30 5.95
CA VAL A 286 12.30 -4.81 4.60
C VAL A 286 11.94 -3.33 4.58
N ALA A 287 12.83 -2.51 4.03
CA ALA A 287 12.49 -1.15 3.62
C ALA A 287 11.22 -1.22 2.77
N PRO A 288 10.28 -0.28 2.88
CA PRO A 288 8.97 -0.44 2.28
C PRO A 288 9.10 -0.62 0.76
N HIS A 289 8.90 -1.84 0.26
CA HIS A 289 8.83 -2.13 -1.17
C HIS A 289 7.50 -1.57 -1.68
N PHE A 290 7.45 -0.26 -1.89
CA PHE A 290 6.39 0.39 -2.66
C PHE A 290 6.50 0.08 -4.16
N VAL A 291 7.63 -0.47 -4.59
CA VAL A 291 7.80 -1.07 -5.90
C VAL A 291 6.94 -2.34 -5.94
N PRO A 292 5.95 -2.45 -6.84
CA PRO A 292 5.18 -3.67 -6.99
C PRO A 292 6.11 -4.86 -7.23
N PRO A 293 5.76 -6.07 -6.74
CA PRO A 293 6.39 -7.28 -7.24
C PRO A 293 6.31 -7.34 -8.77
N PRO A 294 7.29 -7.95 -9.46
CA PRO A 294 7.24 -8.16 -10.91
C PRO A 294 5.86 -8.66 -11.37
N ALA A 295 5.33 -8.07 -12.44
CA ALA A 295 4.13 -8.61 -13.10
C ALA A 295 4.51 -9.85 -13.90
N GLY A 296 3.55 -10.74 -14.12
CA GLY A 296 3.72 -12.00 -14.85
C GLY A 296 3.39 -13.23 -14.02
N PHE A 297 3.80 -14.39 -14.53
CA PHE A 297 3.53 -15.66 -13.88
C PHE A 297 4.32 -15.81 -12.58
N VAL A 298 3.64 -16.34 -11.57
CA VAL A 298 4.19 -16.68 -10.26
C VAL A 298 4.02 -18.18 -10.06
N GLU A 299 5.13 -18.88 -9.95
CA GLU A 299 5.20 -20.33 -9.78
C GLU A 299 4.80 -20.71 -8.34
N HIS A 300 4.06 -21.80 -8.20
CA HIS A 300 3.68 -22.37 -6.91
C HIS A 300 4.61 -23.55 -6.56
N PRO A 301 4.82 -23.86 -5.26
CA PRO A 301 5.62 -25.01 -4.85
C PRO A 301 5.09 -26.37 -5.34
N ASP A 302 3.79 -26.46 -5.63
CA ASP A 302 3.12 -27.68 -6.12
C ASP A 302 3.14 -27.81 -7.66
N GLY A 303 3.78 -26.86 -8.36
CA GLY A 303 3.89 -26.84 -9.82
C GLY A 303 2.74 -26.11 -10.53
N GLY A 304 1.76 -25.57 -9.80
CA GLY A 304 0.74 -24.67 -10.34
C GLY A 304 1.26 -23.25 -10.59
N ARG A 305 0.42 -22.40 -11.19
CA ARG A 305 0.74 -20.97 -11.42
C ARG A 305 -0.36 -20.00 -11.03
N SER A 306 0.07 -18.78 -10.72
CA SER A 306 -0.78 -17.58 -10.66
C SER A 306 -0.31 -16.57 -11.69
N LEU A 307 -1.18 -15.65 -12.09
CA LEU A 307 -0.80 -14.49 -12.90
C LEU A 307 -0.93 -13.20 -12.08
N HIS A 308 0.15 -12.44 -11.94
CA HIS A 308 0.15 -11.10 -11.36
C HIS A 308 0.06 -10.05 -12.47
N VAL A 309 -0.96 -9.19 -12.39
CA VAL A 309 -1.26 -8.18 -13.39
C VAL A 309 -1.30 -6.81 -12.74
N LEU A 310 -0.58 -5.82 -13.26
CA LEU A 310 -0.71 -4.44 -12.78
C LEU A 310 -1.65 -3.65 -13.69
N ALA A 311 -2.45 -2.76 -13.08
CA ALA A 311 -3.27 -1.80 -13.80
C ALA A 311 -2.47 -0.51 -13.97
N PRO A 312 -2.24 -0.01 -15.21
CA PRO A 312 -1.66 1.31 -15.42
C PRO A 312 -2.36 2.38 -14.57
N LEU A 313 -1.57 3.09 -13.75
CA LEU A 313 -2.04 4.14 -12.82
C LEU A 313 -3.12 3.68 -11.83
N GLY A 314 -3.34 2.38 -11.70
CA GLY A 314 -4.39 1.79 -10.89
C GLY A 314 -5.81 2.09 -11.38
N ARG A 315 -6.03 2.36 -12.67
CA ARG A 315 -7.38 2.58 -13.20
C ARG A 315 -7.68 1.53 -14.28
N LEU A 316 -8.80 0.85 -14.14
CA LEU A 316 -9.26 -0.19 -15.05
C LEU A 316 -10.58 0.22 -15.68
N SER A 317 -10.70 0.08 -17.01
CA SER A 317 -12.02 0.14 -17.64
C SER A 317 -12.84 -1.07 -17.24
N VAL A 318 -14.17 -0.97 -17.33
CA VAL A 318 -15.07 -2.11 -17.13
C VAL A 318 -14.70 -3.29 -18.05
N ALA A 319 -14.27 -3.04 -19.29
CA ALA A 319 -13.83 -4.10 -20.20
C ALA A 319 -12.59 -4.84 -19.70
N GLN A 320 -11.58 -4.12 -19.23
CA GLN A 320 -10.37 -4.72 -18.63
C GLN A 320 -10.70 -5.47 -17.34
N TRP A 321 -11.56 -4.91 -16.50
CA TRP A 321 -11.99 -5.55 -15.25
C TRP A 321 -12.78 -6.84 -15.49
N ARG A 322 -13.73 -6.83 -16.46
CA ARG A 322 -14.46 -8.03 -16.87
C ARG A 322 -13.52 -9.08 -17.46
N LEU A 323 -12.47 -8.68 -18.19
CA LEU A 323 -11.47 -9.62 -18.69
C LEU A 323 -10.74 -10.32 -17.53
N LEU A 324 -10.28 -9.56 -16.52
CA LEU A 324 -9.69 -10.13 -15.29
C LEU A 324 -10.65 -11.10 -14.59
N ALA A 325 -11.93 -10.70 -14.44
CA ALA A 325 -12.95 -11.53 -13.79
C ALA A 325 -13.22 -12.84 -14.54
N ARG A 326 -13.32 -12.79 -15.87
CA ARG A 326 -13.49 -14.00 -16.71
C ARG A 326 -12.26 -14.91 -16.64
N SER A 327 -11.06 -14.36 -16.68
CA SER A 327 -9.83 -15.13 -16.55
C SER A 327 -9.76 -15.86 -15.21
N ALA A 328 -10.18 -15.21 -14.12
CA ALA A 328 -10.28 -15.85 -12.82
C ALA A 328 -11.36 -16.93 -12.78
N ALA A 329 -12.54 -16.67 -13.36
CA ALA A 329 -13.64 -17.64 -13.41
C ALA A 329 -13.25 -18.93 -14.15
N ALA A 330 -12.41 -18.82 -15.18
CA ALA A 330 -11.89 -19.94 -15.93
C ALA A 330 -10.69 -20.65 -15.25
N ALA A 331 -10.12 -20.04 -14.20
CA ALA A 331 -8.96 -20.57 -13.50
C ALA A 331 -9.28 -21.79 -12.63
N SER A 332 -8.28 -22.63 -12.39
CA SER A 332 -8.40 -23.81 -11.51
C SER A 332 -8.70 -23.46 -10.04
N SER A 333 -8.47 -22.20 -9.63
CA SER A 333 -8.66 -21.70 -8.27
C SER A 333 -10.12 -21.38 -7.89
N GLY A 334 -11.07 -21.63 -8.80
CA GLY A 334 -12.50 -21.45 -8.53
C GLY A 334 -12.95 -19.99 -8.52
N GLY A 335 -12.44 -19.17 -9.45
CA GLY A 335 -12.97 -17.80 -9.63
C GLY A 335 -12.40 -16.76 -8.67
N ARG A 336 -11.27 -17.00 -8.01
CA ARG A 336 -10.71 -16.07 -7.02
C ARG A 336 -9.86 -14.99 -7.68
N LEU A 337 -9.94 -13.76 -7.17
CA LEU A 337 -9.08 -12.63 -7.51
C LEU A 337 -8.56 -11.97 -6.23
N ARG A 338 -7.34 -11.42 -6.29
CA ARG A 338 -6.74 -10.71 -5.16
C ARG A 338 -6.26 -9.32 -5.60
N VAL A 339 -6.97 -8.27 -5.23
CA VAL A 339 -6.58 -6.88 -5.46
C VAL A 339 -5.36 -6.54 -4.59
N THR A 340 -4.31 -6.01 -5.19
CA THR A 340 -3.04 -5.74 -4.50
C THR A 340 -2.97 -4.28 -4.02
N PRO A 341 -2.20 -3.99 -2.94
CA PRO A 341 -1.92 -2.62 -2.52
C PRO A 341 -1.00 -1.88 -3.51
N TRP A 342 -0.49 -2.55 -4.54
CA TRP A 342 0.28 -1.94 -5.62
C TRP A 342 -0.57 -1.69 -6.87
N ARG A 343 -1.89 -1.63 -6.72
CA ARG A 343 -2.85 -1.29 -7.78
C ARG A 343 -2.83 -2.29 -8.94
N GLY A 344 -2.72 -3.57 -8.59
CA GLY A 344 -2.85 -4.69 -9.51
C GLY A 344 -3.81 -5.74 -8.99
N VAL A 345 -3.82 -6.88 -9.65
CA VAL A 345 -4.62 -8.06 -9.32
C VAL A 345 -3.75 -9.30 -9.47
N VAL A 346 -3.80 -10.19 -8.48
CA VAL A 346 -3.32 -11.57 -8.62
C VAL A 346 -4.49 -12.46 -8.99
N LEU A 347 -4.31 -13.30 -10.00
CA LEU A 347 -5.26 -14.30 -10.50
C LEU A 347 -4.70 -15.69 -10.19
N PRO A 348 -5.06 -16.31 -9.04
CA PRO A 348 -4.63 -17.65 -8.70
C PRO A 348 -5.12 -18.69 -9.72
N GLY A 349 -4.29 -19.67 -10.06
CA GLY A 349 -4.66 -20.78 -10.95
C GLY A 349 -4.81 -20.42 -12.43
N VAL A 350 -4.39 -19.22 -12.84
CA VAL A 350 -4.28 -18.83 -14.25
C VAL A 350 -2.89 -19.20 -14.74
N GLU A 351 -2.83 -20.20 -15.62
CA GLU A 351 -1.57 -20.80 -16.09
C GLU A 351 -1.33 -20.64 -17.59
N ASP A 352 -2.39 -20.39 -18.37
CA ASP A 352 -2.33 -20.29 -19.83
C ASP A 352 -1.67 -18.97 -20.27
N PRO A 353 -0.51 -19.00 -20.97
CA PRO A 353 0.17 -17.80 -21.46
C PRO A 353 -0.69 -16.92 -22.37
N ARG A 354 -1.66 -17.50 -23.09
CA ARG A 354 -2.56 -16.75 -23.97
C ARG A 354 -3.39 -15.73 -23.20
N VAL A 355 -3.73 -16.02 -21.93
CA VAL A 355 -4.45 -15.09 -21.07
C VAL A 355 -3.57 -13.87 -20.74
N ALA A 356 -2.27 -14.08 -20.50
CA ALA A 356 -1.34 -12.99 -20.25
C ALA A 356 -1.15 -12.08 -21.48
N GLU A 357 -1.14 -12.65 -22.69
CA GLU A 357 -1.10 -11.89 -23.94
C GLU A 357 -2.42 -11.12 -24.18
N GLU A 358 -3.59 -11.74 -23.98
CA GLU A 358 -4.88 -11.05 -24.11
C GLU A 358 -5.00 -9.85 -23.15
N LEU A 359 -4.57 -10.02 -21.89
CA LEU A 359 -4.52 -8.94 -20.90
C LEU A 359 -3.54 -7.84 -21.31
N LYS A 360 -2.40 -8.19 -21.91
CA LYS A 360 -1.41 -7.24 -22.42
C LYS A 360 -1.95 -6.44 -23.60
N GLU A 361 -2.61 -7.09 -24.55
CA GLU A 361 -3.30 -6.43 -25.67
C GLU A 361 -4.40 -5.49 -25.20
N ALA A 362 -5.08 -5.82 -24.09
CA ALA A 362 -6.02 -4.94 -23.41
C ALA A 362 -5.34 -3.77 -22.65
N GLY A 363 -4.01 -3.64 -22.72
CA GLY A 363 -3.23 -2.55 -22.12
C GLY A 363 -2.84 -2.77 -20.65
N LEU A 364 -2.99 -3.99 -20.12
CA LEU A 364 -2.55 -4.32 -18.76
C LEU A 364 -1.09 -4.75 -18.74
N VAL A 365 -0.48 -4.66 -17.55
CA VAL A 365 0.93 -5.02 -17.37
C VAL A 365 1.01 -6.46 -16.91
N THR A 366 1.50 -7.34 -17.79
CA THR A 366 1.66 -8.78 -17.53
C THR A 366 3.13 -9.22 -17.54
N GLY A 367 4.06 -8.27 -17.61
CA GLY A 367 5.51 -8.51 -17.63
C GLY A 367 6.30 -7.43 -16.89
N PRO A 368 7.50 -7.77 -16.39
CA PRO A 368 8.36 -6.86 -15.61
C PRO A 368 9.05 -5.75 -16.43
N ASP A 369 9.12 -5.92 -17.75
CA ASP A 369 9.73 -5.00 -18.71
C ASP A 369 8.85 -3.79 -19.07
N SER A 370 7.60 -3.79 -18.61
CA SER A 370 6.65 -2.72 -18.92
C SER A 370 7.09 -1.36 -18.36
N PRO A 371 7.01 -0.28 -19.17
CA PRO A 371 7.36 1.07 -18.72
C PRO A 371 6.43 1.58 -17.60
N TRP A 372 5.24 1.00 -17.47
CA TRP A 372 4.25 1.28 -16.43
C TRP A 372 4.63 0.72 -15.05
N HIS A 373 5.58 -0.21 -14.97
CA HIS A 373 5.99 -0.77 -13.69
C HIS A 373 6.53 0.34 -12.78
N GLY A 374 6.02 0.44 -11.55
CA GLY A 374 6.41 1.49 -10.59
C GLY A 374 5.92 2.90 -10.93
N VAL A 375 5.05 3.09 -11.93
CA VAL A 375 4.45 4.39 -12.25
C VAL A 375 3.07 4.52 -11.60
N THR A 376 2.88 5.62 -10.86
CA THR A 376 1.62 5.94 -10.20
C THR A 376 1.23 7.39 -10.43
N ALA A 377 -0.04 7.71 -10.23
CA ALA A 377 -0.54 9.07 -10.32
C ALA A 377 -1.62 9.31 -9.25
N CYS A 378 -1.75 10.56 -8.81
CA CYS A 378 -2.97 10.99 -8.13
C CYS A 378 -4.16 11.04 -9.11
N THR A 379 -5.37 11.36 -8.64
CA THR A 379 -6.56 11.43 -9.50
C THR A 379 -6.40 12.42 -10.66
N GLY A 380 -5.72 13.55 -10.46
CA GLY A 380 -5.58 14.57 -11.49
C GLY A 380 -6.89 15.28 -11.84
N ARG A 381 -6.85 16.13 -12.87
CA ARG A 381 -8.06 16.54 -13.58
C ARG A 381 -8.58 15.36 -14.43
N PRO A 382 -9.89 15.33 -14.75
CA PRO A 382 -10.95 16.22 -14.24
C PRO A 382 -11.42 15.86 -12.82
N GLY A 383 -10.99 14.72 -12.25
CA GLY A 383 -11.57 14.19 -10.99
C GLY A 383 -11.17 14.87 -9.69
N CYS A 384 -10.21 15.81 -9.73
CA CYS A 384 -9.76 16.59 -8.57
C CYS A 384 -9.71 18.08 -8.91
N ALA A 385 -10.57 18.86 -8.27
CA ALA A 385 -10.63 20.32 -8.45
C ALA A 385 -9.35 21.06 -8.06
N SER A 386 -8.51 20.43 -7.23
CA SER A 386 -7.22 21.00 -6.80
C SER A 386 -6.08 20.71 -7.76
N SER A 387 -6.30 19.85 -8.75
CA SER A 387 -5.28 19.49 -9.73
C SER A 387 -5.10 20.60 -10.76
N LEU A 388 -3.85 20.85 -11.13
CA LEU A 388 -3.46 21.80 -12.18
C LEU A 388 -3.44 21.16 -13.58
N ALA A 389 -3.29 19.82 -13.66
CA ALA A 389 -3.19 19.09 -14.92
C ALA A 389 -3.99 17.77 -14.91
N ASP A 390 -4.21 17.20 -16.10
CA ASP A 390 -4.65 15.81 -16.26
C ASP A 390 -3.44 14.87 -16.23
N VAL A 391 -2.97 14.63 -15.01
CA VAL A 391 -1.72 13.89 -14.80
C VAL A 391 -1.78 12.45 -15.29
N ARG A 392 -2.99 11.87 -15.43
CA ARG A 392 -3.15 10.49 -15.91
C ARG A 392 -3.01 10.44 -17.42
N ALA A 393 -3.63 11.37 -18.14
CA ALA A 393 -3.46 11.52 -19.59
C ALA A 393 -2.00 11.87 -19.94
N ASP A 394 -1.39 12.80 -19.22
CA ASP A 394 -0.01 13.23 -19.46
C ASP A 394 1.00 12.10 -19.19
N ALA A 395 0.80 11.31 -18.12
CA ALA A 395 1.61 10.13 -17.85
C ALA A 395 1.53 9.09 -18.97
N ALA A 396 0.33 8.84 -19.49
CA ALA A 396 0.14 7.92 -20.61
C ALA A 396 0.82 8.42 -21.89
N ALA A 397 0.68 9.72 -22.19
CA ALA A 397 1.33 10.33 -23.35
C ALA A 397 2.86 10.26 -23.25
N ALA A 398 3.43 10.59 -22.08
CA ALA A 398 4.87 10.52 -21.86
C ALA A 398 5.42 9.09 -22.00
N LEU A 399 4.74 8.09 -21.43
CA LEU A 399 5.18 6.69 -21.52
C LEU A 399 4.98 6.11 -22.93
N ALA A 400 4.00 6.59 -23.69
CA ALA A 400 3.83 6.22 -25.10
C ALA A 400 4.89 6.86 -26.00
N ALA A 401 5.33 8.08 -25.69
CA ALA A 401 6.37 8.79 -26.44
C ALA A 401 7.77 8.17 -26.29
N HIS A 402 8.00 7.39 -25.22
CA HIS A 402 9.28 6.76 -24.96
C HIS A 402 9.10 5.41 -24.27
N VAL A 403 9.16 4.36 -25.09
CA VAL A 403 9.41 2.99 -24.62
C VAL A 403 10.90 2.75 -24.82
N PRO A 404 11.74 2.83 -23.76
CA PRO A 404 13.12 2.39 -23.90
C PRO A 404 13.09 0.94 -24.36
N ALA A 405 13.82 0.61 -25.42
CA ALA A 405 14.03 -0.79 -25.76
C ALA A 405 14.62 -1.50 -24.53
N PRO A 406 14.10 -2.67 -24.13
CA PRO A 406 14.71 -3.43 -23.05
C PRO A 406 16.17 -3.71 -23.42
N ASP A 407 17.08 -3.44 -22.50
CA ASP A 407 18.47 -3.86 -22.64
C ASP A 407 18.48 -5.40 -22.54
N PRO A 408 18.81 -6.11 -23.63
CA PRO A 408 18.75 -7.58 -23.64
C PRO A 408 19.73 -8.21 -22.65
N ASP A 409 20.75 -7.47 -22.20
CA ASP A 409 21.78 -7.95 -21.28
C ASP A 409 21.41 -7.76 -19.79
N VAL A 410 20.31 -7.04 -19.49
CA VAL A 410 19.85 -6.81 -18.11
C VAL A 410 18.59 -7.65 -17.83
N PRO A 411 18.64 -8.59 -16.87
CA PRO A 411 17.45 -9.35 -16.47
C PRO A 411 16.33 -8.40 -16.03
N ALA A 412 15.10 -8.65 -16.47
CA ALA A 412 13.98 -7.77 -16.13
C ALA A 412 13.71 -7.66 -14.61
N SER A 413 14.08 -8.70 -13.84
CA SER A 413 14.08 -8.68 -12.38
C SER A 413 15.10 -7.70 -11.76
N ALA A 414 16.24 -7.50 -12.43
CA ALA A 414 17.24 -6.51 -12.05
C ALA A 414 16.80 -5.08 -12.41
N LEU A 415 16.05 -4.91 -13.51
CA LEU A 415 15.47 -3.62 -13.91
C LEU A 415 14.42 -3.09 -12.91
N VAL A 416 13.57 -3.98 -12.40
CA VAL A 416 12.51 -3.64 -11.43
C VAL A 416 13.10 -3.15 -10.10
N SER A 417 14.13 -3.82 -9.60
CA SER A 417 14.74 -3.49 -8.29
C SER A 417 15.65 -2.25 -8.34
N ALA A 418 16.16 -1.89 -9.51
CA ALA A 418 17.11 -0.78 -9.66
C ALA A 418 16.45 0.59 -9.90
N ARG A 419 15.19 0.64 -10.35
CA ARG A 419 14.54 1.88 -10.78
C ARG A 419 13.75 2.54 -9.65
N LEU A 420 13.88 3.86 -9.51
CA LEU A 420 13.01 4.61 -8.61
C LEU A 420 11.55 4.60 -9.12
N PRO A 421 10.55 4.47 -8.23
CA PRO A 421 9.15 4.70 -8.57
C PRO A 421 8.92 6.11 -9.11
N VAL A 422 7.93 6.27 -9.98
CA VAL A 422 7.49 7.58 -10.49
C VAL A 422 6.10 7.89 -9.97
N HIS A 423 5.90 9.10 -9.46
CA HIS A 423 4.59 9.58 -9.03
C HIS A 423 4.21 10.89 -9.69
N TRP A 424 3.09 10.88 -10.42
CA TRP A 424 2.52 12.05 -11.06
C TRP A 424 1.52 12.76 -10.15
N SER A 425 1.86 13.99 -9.80
CA SER A 425 1.17 14.82 -8.82
C SER A 425 0.53 16.02 -9.48
N GLY A 426 -0.80 16.13 -9.39
CA GLY A 426 -1.54 17.26 -9.97
C GLY A 426 -1.46 18.55 -9.13
N CYS A 427 -1.03 18.45 -7.87
CA CYS A 427 -0.84 19.59 -6.98
C CYS A 427 0.15 19.24 -5.87
N ALA A 428 0.53 20.23 -5.06
CA ALA A 428 1.52 20.08 -3.99
C ALA A 428 1.15 19.05 -2.91
N ARG A 429 -0.11 18.60 -2.82
CA ARG A 429 -0.55 17.56 -1.86
C ARG A 429 -0.03 16.16 -2.19
N ARG A 430 0.34 15.88 -3.45
CA ARG A 430 0.94 14.59 -3.88
C ARG A 430 0.16 13.37 -3.40
N CYS A 431 -1.16 13.41 -3.53
CA CYS A 431 -2.01 12.40 -2.92
C CYS A 431 -1.69 11.00 -3.44
N GLY A 432 -1.28 10.11 -2.54
CA GLY A 432 -0.99 8.71 -2.87
C GLY A 432 0.42 8.45 -3.41
N HIS A 433 1.37 9.37 -3.15
CA HIS A 433 2.79 9.13 -3.42
C HIS A 433 3.32 7.91 -2.65
N PRO A 434 4.31 7.19 -3.19
CA PRO A 434 4.97 6.09 -2.49
C PRO A 434 5.81 6.62 -1.30
N ALA A 435 6.05 5.78 -0.29
CA ALA A 435 7.06 6.11 0.72
C ALA A 435 8.49 5.83 0.19
N GLY A 436 9.50 6.24 0.95
CA GLY A 436 10.90 6.13 0.55
C GLY A 436 11.27 7.19 -0.50
N SER A 437 12.19 6.86 -1.40
CA SER A 437 12.61 7.75 -2.47
C SER A 437 11.84 7.51 -3.77
N TRP A 438 11.47 8.56 -4.48
CA TRP A 438 10.73 8.47 -5.75
C TRP A 438 10.98 9.69 -6.65
N VAL A 439 10.66 9.53 -7.93
CA VAL A 439 10.61 10.62 -8.91
C VAL A 439 9.25 11.32 -8.82
N ASP A 440 9.24 12.55 -8.32
CA ASP A 440 8.07 13.42 -8.21
C ASP A 440 7.89 14.22 -9.51
N VAL A 441 6.78 13.98 -10.20
CA VAL A 441 6.38 14.70 -11.43
C VAL A 441 5.21 15.60 -11.06
N LEU A 442 5.51 16.83 -10.65
CA LEU A 442 4.56 17.76 -10.08
C LEU A 442 4.09 18.78 -11.12
N ALA A 443 2.78 18.85 -11.35
CA ALA A 443 2.18 19.89 -12.17
C ALA A 443 2.37 21.28 -11.53
N GLU A 444 2.80 22.27 -12.31
CA GLU A 444 3.04 23.64 -11.88
C GLU A 444 2.45 24.68 -12.85
N GLU A 445 2.27 25.91 -12.38
CA GLU A 445 1.89 27.04 -13.23
C GLU A 445 3.11 27.67 -13.92
N PRO A 446 2.96 28.24 -15.14
CA PRO A 446 1.73 28.40 -15.92
C PRO A 446 1.36 27.18 -16.79
N GLY A 447 1.91 26.01 -16.50
CA GLY A 447 1.71 24.75 -17.22
C GLY A 447 2.98 23.89 -17.19
N GLY A 448 2.84 22.60 -17.48
CA GLY A 448 3.93 21.62 -17.46
C GLY A 448 4.22 21.06 -16.07
N TYR A 449 5.36 20.40 -15.95
CA TYR A 449 5.74 19.61 -14.79
C TYR A 449 7.14 19.95 -14.31
N ARG A 450 7.31 19.97 -13.00
CA ARG A 450 8.61 19.85 -12.35
C ARG A 450 8.89 18.38 -12.04
N ILE A 451 10.05 17.90 -12.48
CA ILE A 451 10.56 16.56 -12.20
C ILE A 451 11.71 16.68 -11.21
N ALA A 452 11.61 15.98 -10.07
CA ALA A 452 12.68 15.90 -9.08
C ALA A 452 12.67 14.56 -8.36
N VAL A 453 13.84 14.07 -7.96
CA VAL A 453 13.94 12.95 -7.01
C VAL A 453 13.70 13.49 -5.60
N ARG A 454 12.83 12.83 -4.86
CA ARG A 454 12.57 13.07 -3.43
C ARG A 454 12.98 11.85 -2.62
N GLY A 455 13.45 12.07 -1.40
CA GLY A 455 13.78 11.06 -0.41
C GLY A 455 13.50 11.56 1.00
N THR A 456 13.77 10.73 2.02
CA THR A 456 13.38 11.01 3.41
C THR A 456 14.14 12.18 4.05
N ASP A 457 15.36 12.48 3.59
CA ASP A 457 16.26 13.39 4.32
C ASP A 457 17.02 14.41 3.43
N ASP A 458 16.89 14.35 2.10
CA ASP A 458 17.60 15.24 1.18
C ASP A 458 16.70 16.34 0.57
N PRO A 459 17.23 17.55 0.34
CA PRO A 459 16.56 18.54 -0.50
C PRO A 459 16.29 17.92 -1.89
N PRO A 460 15.17 18.27 -2.54
CA PRO A 460 14.85 17.70 -3.85
C PRO A 460 16.03 17.93 -4.81
N SER A 461 16.33 16.93 -5.64
CA SER A 461 17.35 17.04 -6.68
C SER A 461 17.11 18.26 -7.57
N VAL A 462 18.12 18.66 -8.36
CA VAL A 462 17.97 19.69 -9.41
C VAL A 462 16.69 19.41 -10.20
N ALA A 463 15.77 20.35 -10.16
CA ALA A 463 14.45 20.23 -10.73
C ALA A 463 14.51 20.56 -12.22
N VAL A 464 14.03 19.65 -13.07
CA VAL A 464 13.84 19.94 -14.49
C VAL A 464 12.39 20.29 -14.74
N ARG A 465 12.14 21.32 -15.57
CA ARG A 465 10.80 21.65 -16.06
C ARG A 465 10.64 21.11 -17.48
N ALA A 466 9.55 20.39 -17.71
CA ALA A 466 9.17 19.86 -19.02
C ALA A 466 7.66 19.98 -19.20
N ALA A 467 7.23 20.24 -20.44
CA ALA A 467 5.80 20.36 -20.76
C ALA A 467 5.39 19.41 -21.89
N ALA A 468 6.30 19.14 -22.84
CA ALA A 468 6.03 18.21 -23.94
C ALA A 468 6.24 16.75 -23.50
N ALA A 469 5.48 15.83 -24.08
CA ALA A 469 5.47 14.42 -23.68
C ALA A 469 6.82 13.73 -23.91
N ASP A 470 7.54 14.09 -24.97
CA ASP A 470 8.88 13.62 -25.32
C ASP A 470 9.95 14.14 -24.33
N GLU A 471 9.90 15.42 -23.97
CA GLU A 471 10.77 16.00 -22.93
C GLU A 471 10.55 15.29 -21.58
N LEU A 472 9.28 15.14 -21.19
CA LEU A 472 8.89 14.41 -19.97
C LEU A 472 9.46 13.00 -19.98
N ALA A 473 9.31 12.28 -21.08
CA ALA A 473 9.85 10.94 -21.28
C ALA A 473 11.36 10.86 -21.05
N ILE A 474 12.14 11.75 -21.70
CA ILE A 474 13.61 11.77 -21.61
C ILE A 474 14.05 11.99 -20.16
N HIS A 475 13.46 12.98 -19.49
CA HIS A 475 13.81 13.31 -18.11
C HIS A 475 13.42 12.21 -17.13
N LEU A 476 12.31 11.51 -17.38
CA LEU A 476 11.91 10.36 -16.56
C LEU A 476 12.89 9.20 -16.68
N THR A 477 13.35 8.85 -17.87
CA THR A 477 14.34 7.77 -18.06
C THR A 477 15.63 8.08 -17.28
N GLY A 478 16.10 9.32 -17.33
CA GLY A 478 17.25 9.76 -16.54
C GLY A 478 17.00 9.69 -15.03
N ALA A 479 15.88 10.25 -14.55
CA ALA A 479 15.58 10.34 -13.12
C ALA A 479 15.26 9.00 -12.45
N ARG A 480 14.78 8.02 -13.22
CA ARG A 480 14.49 6.66 -12.72
C ARG A 480 15.74 5.81 -12.55
N SER A 481 16.84 6.18 -13.19
CA SER A 481 18.11 5.45 -13.07
C SER A 481 18.72 5.73 -11.69
N PRO A 482 19.20 4.69 -10.96
CA PRO A 482 19.83 4.92 -9.67
C PRO A 482 21.08 5.78 -9.91
N ALA A 483 21.30 6.81 -9.07
CA ALA A 483 22.57 7.51 -9.07
C ALA A 483 23.71 6.49 -8.82
N PRO A 484 24.88 6.62 -9.46
CA PRO A 484 26.02 5.78 -9.12
C PRO A 484 26.27 5.90 -7.61
N ALA A 485 26.36 4.77 -6.91
CA ALA A 485 26.67 4.76 -5.49
C ALA A 485 27.91 5.64 -5.25
N PRO A 486 27.94 6.48 -4.19
CA PRO A 486 29.16 7.20 -3.85
C PRO A 486 30.27 6.16 -3.67
N ALA A 487 31.39 6.34 -4.37
CA ALA A 487 32.54 5.46 -4.26
C ALA A 487 32.84 5.27 -2.76
N ALA A 488 32.84 4.03 -2.29
CA ALA A 488 33.19 3.72 -0.92
C ALA A 488 34.52 4.42 -0.61
N VAL A 489 34.48 5.40 0.30
CA VAL A 489 35.69 6.01 0.84
C VAL A 489 36.49 4.85 1.42
N GLY A 490 37.66 4.62 0.82
CA GLY A 490 38.48 3.43 1.05
C GLY A 490 38.60 3.12 2.54
N ALA A 491 38.23 1.89 2.91
CA ALA A 491 38.53 1.36 4.23
C ALA A 491 40.04 1.51 4.47
N PRO A 492 40.48 2.00 5.65
CA PRO A 492 41.91 2.03 5.97
C PRO A 492 42.45 0.60 5.96
N ALA A 493 43.58 0.40 5.28
CA ALA A 493 44.25 -0.88 5.18
C ALA A 493 44.44 -1.51 6.57
N ALA A 494 43.98 -2.75 6.71
CA ALA A 494 44.21 -3.55 7.91
C ALA A 494 45.71 -3.81 8.10
N PRO A 495 46.23 -3.82 9.35
CA PRO A 495 47.63 -4.10 9.62
C PRO A 495 47.96 -5.57 9.30
N HIS A 496 49.14 -5.78 8.72
CA HIS A 496 49.69 -7.09 8.37
C HIS A 496 49.81 -7.99 9.60
N ASP A 497 49.14 -9.14 9.58
CA ASP A 497 49.32 -10.20 10.57
C ASP A 497 50.46 -11.14 10.15
N HIS A 498 51.32 -11.44 11.12
CA HIS A 498 52.50 -12.29 11.01
C HIS A 498 52.11 -13.77 10.81
N ALA A 499 52.69 -14.39 9.78
CA ALA A 499 52.58 -15.83 9.53
C ALA A 499 53.33 -16.64 10.59
N ALA A 500 52.65 -17.63 11.19
CA ALA A 500 53.26 -18.72 11.95
C ALA A 500 53.63 -19.88 10.99
N PRO A 501 54.73 -20.62 11.22
CA PRO A 501 55.30 -21.54 10.24
C PRO A 501 54.64 -22.93 10.22
N GLU A 502 54.42 -23.45 9.01
CA GLU A 502 54.00 -24.82 8.69
C GLU A 502 55.11 -25.84 8.98
N ALA A 503 54.72 -26.98 9.54
CA ALA A 503 55.55 -28.16 9.77
C ALA A 503 55.77 -28.96 8.47
N ALA A 504 56.99 -29.48 8.32
CA ALA A 504 57.48 -30.19 7.14
C ALA A 504 56.79 -31.55 6.88
N PRO A 505 56.64 -31.97 5.61
CA PRO A 505 56.15 -33.31 5.27
C PRO A 505 57.30 -34.32 5.09
N GLU A 506 57.08 -35.53 5.61
CA GLU A 506 57.91 -36.72 5.38
C GLU A 506 57.82 -37.21 3.91
N SER A 507 58.96 -37.68 3.42
CA SER A 507 59.20 -38.13 2.06
C SER A 507 58.83 -39.60 1.87
N THR A 508 58.26 -39.95 0.72
CA THR A 508 58.21 -41.33 0.21
C THR A 508 58.48 -41.31 -1.30
N PRO A 509 59.39 -42.16 -1.83
CA PRO A 509 59.92 -42.01 -3.18
C PRO A 509 59.08 -42.71 -4.25
N ALA A 510 59.29 -42.27 -5.49
CA ALA A 510 58.53 -42.62 -6.68
C ALA A 510 59.08 -43.83 -7.45
N GLN A 511 58.19 -44.39 -8.31
CA GLN A 511 58.45 -45.20 -9.51
C GLN A 511 58.87 -46.67 -9.24
N GLN A 512 58.49 -47.70 -10.00
CA GLN A 512 58.18 -47.78 -11.44
C GLN A 512 57.44 -49.11 -11.76
N SER A 513 56.69 -49.12 -12.86
CA SER A 513 55.95 -50.25 -13.42
C SER A 513 56.82 -51.40 -13.97
N VAL A 514 56.46 -52.67 -13.73
CA VAL A 514 56.63 -53.78 -14.68
C VAL A 514 55.50 -54.81 -14.48
N ARG A 515 54.74 -55.09 -15.55
CA ARG A 515 53.92 -56.30 -15.70
C ARG A 515 54.81 -57.42 -16.25
N THR A 516 54.68 -58.64 -15.73
CA THR A 516 54.65 -59.87 -16.55
C THR A 516 54.18 -61.08 -15.75
N SER A 517 53.12 -61.70 -16.29
CA SER A 517 52.86 -63.15 -16.42
C SER A 517 52.86 -64.09 -15.21
N GLY A 518 51.75 -64.85 -15.11
CA GLY A 518 51.88 -66.31 -15.18
C GLY A 518 51.19 -67.15 -14.11
N THR A 519 50.03 -67.70 -14.48
CA THR A 519 49.54 -69.07 -14.17
C THR A 519 49.23 -69.50 -12.73
N LYS A 520 47.97 -69.96 -12.63
CA LYS A 520 47.31 -70.87 -11.66
C LYS A 520 46.91 -70.32 -10.32
#